data_AF-A0A1F4S5W0-F1
#
_entry.id   AF-A0A1F4S5W0-F1
#
_cell.length_a   1.000
_cell.length_b   1.000
_cell.length_c   1.000
_cell.angle_alpha   90.00
_cell.angle_beta   90.00
_cell.angle_gamma   90.00
#
_symmetry.space_group_name_H-M   'P 1'
#
loop_
_entity.id
_entity.type
_entity.pdbx_description
1 polymer ?
#
loop_
_entity_poly.entity_id
_entity_poly.type
_entity_poly.pdbx_seq_one_letter_code
_entity_poly.pdbx_strand_id
1 'polypeptide(L)'
;MNKKGFTLIELIVAIMVIIVAFMALISVFTGVMPKGIALEFISKSTYLANLLIEEDLSKDFYSISSVSPTNFSSPFDKFSYEIVVDFVTTAEPDVVSANGTNFKRVKARVWSKLSPTIEVVTLVTTYESL
;
A
#
# COMPACT_ATOMS: atom_id res chain seq x y z
N MET A 1 -63.65 -2.18 16.80
CA MET A 1 -62.24 -2.22 16.37
C MET A 1 -61.94 -3.59 15.81
N ASN A 2 -61.97 -3.77 14.48
CA ASN A 2 -61.66 -5.03 13.84
C ASN A 2 -60.14 -5.21 13.77
N LYS A 3 -59.58 -5.98 14.72
CA LYS A 3 -58.19 -6.45 14.62
C LYS A 3 -58.16 -7.56 13.57
N LYS A 4 -57.89 -7.22 12.31
CA LYS A 4 -57.59 -8.21 11.28
C LYS A 4 -56.24 -8.85 11.65
N GLY A 5 -56.28 -10.13 12.00
CA GLY A 5 -55.07 -10.93 12.24
C GLY A 5 -54.32 -11.19 10.94
N PHE A 6 -53.01 -11.41 11.05
CA PHE A 6 -52.14 -11.75 9.94
C PHE A 6 -52.49 -13.15 9.42
N THR A 7 -52.62 -13.32 8.10
CA THR A 7 -52.84 -14.64 7.53
C THR A 7 -51.52 -15.42 7.47
N LEU A 8 -51.59 -16.75 7.57
CA LEU A 8 -50.40 -17.62 7.48
C LEU A 8 -49.63 -17.39 6.17
N ILE A 9 -50.36 -17.12 5.08
CA ILE A 9 -49.75 -16.88 3.77
C ILE A 9 -49.03 -15.54 3.70
N GLU A 10 -49.56 -14.48 4.30
CA GLU A 10 -48.86 -13.19 4.43
C GLU A 10 -47.56 -13.35 5.22
N LEU A 11 -47.53 -14.22 6.25
CA LEU A 11 -46.32 -14.50 7.03
C LEU A 11 -45.24 -15.16 6.20
N ILE A 12 -45.61 -16.18 5.42
CA ILE A 12 -44.68 -16.90 4.56
C ILE A 12 -44.11 -15.97 3.49
N VAL A 13 -44.96 -15.15 2.86
CA VAL A 13 -44.53 -14.18 1.84
C VAL A 13 -43.62 -13.11 2.46
N ALA A 14 -43.93 -12.60 3.65
CA ALA A 14 -43.08 -11.64 4.34
C ALA A 14 -41.70 -12.21 4.65
N ILE A 15 -41.62 -13.45 5.15
CA ILE A 15 -40.35 -14.13 5.44
C ILE A 15 -39.54 -14.33 4.16
N MET A 16 -40.16 -14.75 3.05
CA MET A 16 -39.51 -14.90 1.76
C MET A 16 -38.86 -13.58 1.29
N VAL A 17 -39.61 -12.48 1.38
CA VAL A 17 -39.10 -11.15 0.99
C VAL A 17 -37.94 -10.73 1.89
N ILE A 18 -38.02 -10.97 3.19
CA ILE A 18 -36.95 -10.67 4.15
C ILE A 18 -35.68 -11.46 3.80
N ILE A 19 -35.80 -12.75 3.49
CA ILE A 19 -34.64 -13.60 3.15
C ILE A 19 -33.91 -13.05 1.91
N VAL A 20 -34.65 -12.72 0.84
CA VAL A 20 -34.07 -12.17 -0.38
C VAL A 20 -33.40 -10.82 -0.13
N ALA A 21 -34.05 -9.94 0.65
CA ALA A 21 -33.50 -8.64 1.02
C ALA A 21 -32.20 -8.78 1.85
N PHE A 22 -32.17 -9.73 2.80
CA PHE A 22 -30.99 -9.99 3.62
C PHE A 22 -29.82 -10.55 2.79
N MET A 23 -30.07 -11.43 1.82
CA MET A 23 -29.02 -11.93 0.93
C MET A 23 -28.37 -10.80 0.12
N ALA A 24 -29.19 -9.88 -0.41
CA ALA A 24 -28.68 -8.71 -1.12
C ALA A 24 -27.84 -7.81 -0.21
N LEU A 25 -28.29 -7.59 1.03
CA LEU A 25 -27.56 -6.79 2.01
C LEU A 25 -26.21 -7.42 2.39
N ILE A 26 -26.18 -8.73 2.67
CA ILE A 26 -24.95 -9.47 2.98
C ILE A 26 -23.95 -9.35 1.82
N SER A 27 -24.40 -9.48 0.57
CA SER A 27 -23.56 -9.34 -0.62
C SER A 27 -22.86 -7.97 -0.70
N VAL A 28 -23.58 -6.89 -0.37
CA VAL A 28 -23.00 -5.54 -0.32
C VAL A 28 -21.96 -5.43 0.79
N PHE A 29 -22.24 -5.96 1.98
CA PHE A 29 -21.32 -5.92 3.12
C PHE A 29 -20.02 -6.71 2.83
N THR A 30 -20.13 -7.91 2.26
CA THR A 30 -18.96 -8.74 1.92
C THR A 30 -18.14 -8.13 0.78
N GLY A 31 -18.75 -7.38 -0.14
CA GLY A 31 -18.05 -6.71 -1.23
C GLY A 31 -17.33 -5.42 -0.83
N VAL A 32 -17.85 -4.66 0.15
CA VAL A 32 -17.33 -3.33 0.53
C VAL A 32 -16.31 -3.41 1.66
N MET A 33 -16.51 -4.28 2.66
CA MET A 33 -15.66 -4.35 3.84
C MET A 33 -14.17 -4.66 3.54
N PRO A 34 -13.83 -5.60 2.64
CA PRO A 34 -12.42 -5.90 2.33
C PRO A 34 -11.70 -4.73 1.63
N LYS A 35 -12.44 -3.90 0.88
CA LYS A 35 -11.87 -2.75 0.15
C LYS A 35 -11.41 -1.66 1.12
N GLY A 36 -12.14 -1.45 2.22
CA GLY A 36 -11.75 -0.46 3.23
C GLY A 36 -10.43 -0.78 3.91
N ILE A 37 -10.22 -2.05 4.28
CA ILE A 37 -8.97 -2.51 4.90
C ILE A 37 -7.81 -2.37 3.92
N ALA A 38 -7.98 -2.77 2.65
CA ALA A 38 -6.93 -2.63 1.64
C ALA A 38 -6.51 -1.17 1.43
N LEU A 39 -7.46 -0.22 1.42
CA LEU A 39 -7.17 1.21 1.27
C LEU A 39 -6.34 1.77 2.43
N GLU A 40 -6.64 1.37 3.67
CA GLU A 40 -5.84 1.76 4.83
C GLU A 40 -4.39 1.28 4.73
N PHE A 41 -4.19 0.01 4.33
CA PHE A 41 -2.85 -0.56 4.16
C PHE A 41 -2.09 0.08 3.00
N ILE A 42 -2.77 0.41 1.90
CA ILE A 42 -2.16 1.16 0.78
C ILE A 42 -1.70 2.54 1.26
N SER A 43 -2.57 3.29 1.93
CA SER A 43 -2.25 4.63 2.45
C SER A 43 -1.05 4.58 3.40
N LYS A 44 -1.03 3.62 4.33
CA LYS A 44 0.10 3.40 5.25
C LYS A 44 1.38 2.99 4.52
N SER A 45 1.29 2.10 3.53
CA SER A 45 2.45 1.67 2.72
C SER A 45 3.06 2.86 1.97
N THR A 46 2.22 3.72 1.38
CA THR A 46 2.66 4.94 0.71
C THR A 46 3.30 5.92 1.69
N TYR A 47 2.70 6.13 2.86
CA TYR A 47 3.28 6.99 3.90
C TYR A 47 4.67 6.50 4.33
N LEU A 48 4.79 5.19 4.62
CA LEU A 48 6.07 4.58 5.03
C LEU A 48 7.12 4.65 3.91
N ALA A 49 6.73 4.44 2.65
CA ALA A 49 7.64 4.54 1.52
C ALA A 49 8.20 5.96 1.35
N ASN A 50 7.36 6.99 1.54
CA ASN A 50 7.82 8.38 1.52
C ASN A 50 8.76 8.67 2.69
N LEU A 51 8.44 8.18 3.89
CA LEU A 51 9.29 8.38 5.07
C LEU A 51 10.68 7.76 4.90
N LEU A 52 10.79 6.58 4.30
CA LEU A 52 12.08 5.97 3.97
C LEU A 52 12.89 6.82 2.98
N ILE A 53 12.23 7.38 1.98
CA ILE A 53 12.89 8.28 1.03
C ILE A 53 13.36 9.57 1.71
N GLU A 54 12.52 10.18 2.54
CA GLU A 54 12.91 11.38 3.30
C GLU A 54 14.10 11.10 4.22
N GLU A 55 14.12 9.94 4.88
CA GLU A 55 15.25 9.51 5.69
C GLU A 55 16.53 9.37 4.84
N ASP A 56 16.46 8.71 3.69
CA ASP A 56 17.62 8.55 2.80
C ASP A 56 18.05 9.87 2.14
N LEU A 57 17.13 10.78 1.86
CA LEU A 57 17.45 12.12 1.36
C LEU A 57 18.13 13.00 2.42
N SER A 58 17.94 12.70 3.71
CA SER A 58 18.65 13.38 4.80
C SER A 58 20.09 12.90 4.99
N LYS A 59 20.44 11.76 4.39
CA LYS A 59 21.77 11.15 4.45
C LYS A 59 22.69 11.78 3.40
N ASP A 60 23.98 11.83 3.70
CA ASP A 60 25.00 12.25 2.73
C ASP A 60 25.02 11.27 1.54
N PHE A 61 25.29 11.78 0.33
CA PHE A 61 25.30 10.99 -0.91
C PHE A 61 26.07 9.68 -0.81
N TYR A 62 27.23 9.68 -0.12
CA TYR A 62 28.08 8.50 0.04
C TYR A 62 27.57 7.50 1.07
N SER A 63 26.72 7.95 2.01
CA SER A 63 26.10 7.10 3.04
C SER A 63 24.80 6.44 2.60
N ILE A 64 24.24 6.87 1.46
CA ILE A 64 23.06 6.24 0.85
C ILE A 64 23.46 4.90 0.22
N SER A 65 22.89 3.81 0.75
CA SER A 65 23.16 2.43 0.35
C SER A 65 21.87 1.60 0.32
N SER A 66 21.86 0.55 -0.50
CA SER A 66 20.75 -0.40 -0.55
C SER A 66 20.54 -1.12 0.78
N VAL A 67 19.28 -1.42 1.10
CA VAL A 67 18.87 -2.20 2.25
C VAL A 67 18.09 -3.41 1.76
N SER A 68 18.57 -4.61 2.11
CA SER A 68 17.90 -5.86 1.78
C SER A 68 16.49 -5.94 2.41
N PRO A 69 15.57 -6.72 1.80
CA PRO A 69 14.21 -6.87 2.31
C PRO A 69 14.16 -7.19 3.81
N THR A 70 13.49 -6.33 4.57
CA THR A 70 13.30 -6.50 6.02
C THR A 70 11.93 -5.97 6.45
N ASN A 71 11.56 -6.20 7.71
CA ASN A 71 10.30 -5.72 8.27
C ASN A 71 10.51 -4.42 9.03
N PHE A 72 9.50 -3.56 9.06
CA PHE A 72 9.50 -2.42 9.98
C PHE A 72 9.40 -2.91 11.42
N SER A 73 9.81 -2.04 12.34
CA SER A 73 9.57 -2.24 13.77
C SER A 73 8.12 -1.98 14.14
N SER A 74 7.71 -2.42 15.34
CA SER A 74 6.40 -2.08 15.91
C SER A 74 6.20 -0.55 15.91
N PRO A 75 5.03 -0.03 15.50
CA PRO A 75 3.76 -0.74 15.24
C PRO A 75 3.52 -1.18 13.78
N PHE A 76 4.53 -1.12 12.92
CA PHE A 76 4.42 -1.41 11.48
C PHE A 76 5.01 -2.76 11.07
N ASP A 77 5.15 -3.70 12.01
CA ASP A 77 5.70 -5.05 11.82
C ASP A 77 5.01 -5.90 10.73
N LYS A 78 3.81 -5.49 10.32
CA LYS A 78 3.06 -6.09 9.21
C LYS A 78 3.51 -5.63 7.82
N PHE A 79 4.36 -4.61 7.75
CA PHE A 79 4.90 -4.04 6.52
C PHE A 79 6.36 -4.44 6.39
N SER A 80 6.75 -4.77 5.16
CA SER A 80 8.13 -5.05 4.77
C SER A 80 8.61 -3.96 3.82
N TYR A 81 9.91 -3.70 3.83
CA TYR A 81 10.52 -2.74 2.93
C TYR A 81 11.85 -3.22 2.38
N GLU A 82 12.23 -2.63 1.25
CA GLU A 82 13.54 -2.74 0.61
C GLU A 82 13.92 -1.36 0.07
N ILE A 83 15.21 -1.04 0.15
CA ILE A 83 15.76 0.16 -0.49
C ILE A 83 16.76 -0.31 -1.54
N VAL A 84 16.52 0.07 -2.79
CA VAL A 84 17.43 -0.23 -3.91
C VAL A 84 18.07 1.07 -4.37
N VAL A 85 19.39 1.14 -4.25
CA VAL A 85 20.19 2.29 -4.66
C VAL A 85 21.05 1.89 -5.86
N ASP A 86 20.78 2.51 -7.01
CA ASP A 86 21.53 2.31 -8.24
C ASP A 86 22.27 3.58 -8.63
N PHE A 87 23.51 3.48 -9.10
CA PHE A 87 24.14 4.59 -9.81
C PHE A 87 23.49 4.76 -11.19
N VAL A 88 23.25 5.99 -11.60
CA VAL A 88 22.61 6.31 -12.88
C VAL A 88 23.32 7.47 -13.57
N THR A 89 22.99 7.75 -14.83
CA THR A 89 23.51 8.92 -15.55
C THR A 89 22.39 9.92 -15.85
N THR A 90 22.72 11.17 -16.12
CA THR A 90 21.72 12.19 -16.51
C THR A 90 21.07 11.91 -17.86
N ALA A 91 21.78 11.21 -18.76
CA ALA A 91 21.25 10.82 -20.06
C ALA A 91 20.25 9.65 -19.95
N GLU A 92 20.51 8.71 -19.03
CA GLU A 92 19.72 7.50 -18.86
C GLU A 92 19.47 7.24 -17.35
N PRO A 93 18.53 7.95 -16.72
CA PRO A 93 18.20 7.78 -15.29
C PRO A 93 17.53 6.43 -15.00
N ASP A 94 17.03 5.76 -16.04
CA ASP A 94 16.34 4.47 -15.91
C ASP A 94 17.30 3.27 -15.96
N VAL A 95 18.53 3.48 -16.46
CA VAL A 95 19.52 2.43 -16.66
C VAL A 95 20.57 2.47 -15.54
N VAL A 96 20.86 1.30 -14.97
CA VAL A 96 21.89 1.17 -13.93
C VAL A 96 23.26 1.33 -14.58
N SER A 97 24.03 2.30 -14.10
CA SER A 97 25.43 2.49 -14.46
C SER A 97 26.30 1.47 -13.73
N ALA A 98 27.21 0.82 -14.47
CA ALA A 98 28.21 -0.07 -13.88
C ALA A 98 29.31 0.68 -13.11
N ASN A 99 29.48 1.98 -13.40
CA ASN A 99 30.46 2.84 -12.76
C ASN A 99 29.79 3.77 -11.75
N GLY A 100 30.52 4.13 -10.69
CA GLY A 100 30.09 5.18 -9.76
C GLY A 100 29.92 6.51 -10.49
N THR A 101 28.78 7.15 -10.29
CA THR A 101 28.43 8.46 -10.86
C THR A 101 28.02 9.41 -9.74
N ASN A 102 27.87 10.70 -10.07
CA ASN A 102 27.34 11.71 -9.15
C ASN A 102 25.83 11.60 -8.94
N PHE A 103 25.16 10.61 -9.55
CA PHE A 103 23.71 10.45 -9.51
C PHE A 103 23.35 9.06 -9.01
N LYS A 104 22.56 9.01 -7.95
CA LYS A 104 21.98 7.78 -7.42
C LYS A 104 20.48 7.83 -7.57
N ARG A 105 19.90 6.74 -8.07
CA ARG A 105 18.47 6.50 -8.04
C ARG A 105 18.15 5.65 -6.82
N VAL A 106 17.32 6.18 -5.94
CA VAL A 106 16.88 5.50 -4.72
C VAL A 106 15.44 5.06 -4.93
N LYS A 107 15.18 3.76 -4.81
CA LYS A 107 13.84 3.17 -4.87
C LYS A 107 13.49 2.61 -3.51
N ALA A 108 12.46 3.15 -2.87
CA ALA A 108 11.88 2.58 -1.67
C ALA A 108 10.67 1.74 -2.07
N ARG A 109 10.73 0.46 -1.73
CA ARG A 109 9.64 -0.50 -1.95
C ARG A 109 9.05 -0.88 -0.61
N VAL A 110 7.75 -0.76 -0.46
CA VAL A 110 7.02 -1.16 0.74
C VAL A 110 5.85 -2.06 0.35
N TRP A 111 5.70 -3.19 1.04
CA TRP A 111 4.61 -4.13 0.80
C TRP A 111 4.09 -4.75 2.08
N SER A 112 2.89 -5.33 2.01
CA SER A 112 2.32 -6.14 3.10
C SER A 112 1.52 -7.30 2.51
N LYS A 113 1.03 -8.22 3.34
CA LYS A 113 0.11 -9.28 2.87
C LYS A 113 -1.24 -8.74 2.36
N LEU A 114 -1.59 -7.51 2.72
CA LEU A 114 -2.91 -6.91 2.46
C LEU A 114 -2.83 -5.70 1.51
N SER A 115 -1.65 -5.30 1.08
CA SER A 115 -1.43 -4.23 0.10
C SER A 115 -0.50 -4.70 -1.03
N PRO A 116 -0.71 -4.22 -2.26
CA PRO A 116 0.28 -4.38 -3.32
C PRO A 116 1.59 -3.66 -2.94
N THR A 117 2.68 -4.03 -3.60
CA THR A 117 3.96 -3.32 -3.45
C THR A 117 3.82 -1.89 -3.96
N ILE A 118 4.10 -0.94 -3.08
CA ILE A 118 4.21 0.47 -3.41
C ILE A 118 5.70 0.77 -3.62
N GLU A 119 6.03 1.34 -4.77
CA GLU A 119 7.37 1.79 -5.11
C GLU A 119 7.35 3.32 -5.23
N VAL A 120 8.26 3.98 -4.52
CA VAL A 120 8.53 5.40 -4.68
C VAL A 120 9.98 5.54 -5.10
N VAL A 121 10.25 6.45 -6.04
CA VAL A 121 11.56 6.62 -6.66
C VAL A 121 11.98 8.08 -6.55
N THR A 122 13.22 8.31 -6.16
CA THR A 122 13.85 9.62 -6.17
C THR A 122 15.26 9.57 -6.76
N LEU A 123 15.76 10.74 -7.16
CA LEU A 123 17.11 10.93 -7.67
C LEU A 123 17.88 11.82 -6.70
N VAL A 124 19.04 11.35 -6.28
CA VAL A 124 19.98 12.07 -5.42
C VAL A 124 21.22 12.40 -6.23
N THR A 125 21.69 13.64 -6.10
CA THR A 125 22.88 14.14 -6.80
C THR A 125 23.89 14.69 -5.82
N THR A 126 25.16 14.59 -6.16
CA THR A 126 26.24 15.34 -5.50
C THR A 126 26.88 16.33 -6.47
N TYR A 127 27.26 17.50 -5.96
CA TYR A 127 27.97 18.54 -6.72
C TYR A 127 29.48 18.44 -6.58
N GLU A 128 29.98 17.60 -5.67
CA GLU A 128 31.41 17.36 -5.56
C GLU A 128 31.88 16.43 -6.68
N SER A 129 32.99 16.78 -7.33
CA SER A 129 33.63 15.94 -8.34
C SER A 129 34.20 14.69 -7.67
N LEU A 130 33.81 13.50 -8.16
CA LEU A 130 34.41 12.21 -7.81
C LEU A 130 35.91 12.17 -8.13
#